data_AF-A0A2A2JV92-F1
#
_entry.id   AF-A0A2A2JV92-F1
#
_cell.length_a   1.000
_cell.length_b   1.000
_cell.length_c   1.000
_cell.angle_alpha   90.00
_cell.angle_beta   90.00
_cell.angle_gamma   90.00
#
_symmetry.space_group_name_H-M   'P 1'
#
loop_
_entity.id
_entity.type
_entity.pdbx_description
1 polymer ?
#
loop_
_entity_poly.entity_id
_entity_poly.type
_entity_poly.pdbx_seq_one_letter_code
_entity_poly.pdbx_strand_id
1 'polypeptide(L)'
;MARGHRILTEEEVAQGKTTRWTELEIHGRVRNLAPALWNVNQLTALFLNGNQLTRVPPEIAHLTNLTMLDLSHNKLRSLPAELGDMISLCHLYLNHNQLRVLPYELGKLFRIQTLGLAGNPLSPEISKIYHESNGAHKLLQFLLDHLASQFF
;
A
#
# COMPACT_ATOMS: atom_id res chain seq x y z
N MET A 1 -9.17 0.81 -21.75
CA MET A 1 -9.15 -0.54 -22.38
C MET A 1 -9.12 -1.54 -21.26
N ALA A 2 -10.15 -2.36 -21.07
CA ALA A 2 -10.14 -3.39 -20.04
C ALA A 2 -9.18 -4.51 -20.50
N ARG A 3 -8.03 -4.63 -19.84
CA ARG A 3 -7.14 -5.79 -20.02
C ARG A 3 -7.85 -6.99 -19.41
N GLY A 4 -8.38 -7.86 -20.26
CA GLY A 4 -9.02 -9.10 -19.82
C GLY A 4 -7.97 -10.06 -19.29
N HIS A 5 -8.01 -10.33 -17.99
CA HIS A 5 -7.09 -11.25 -17.32
C HIS A 5 -7.80 -12.62 -17.12
N ARG A 6 -7.32 -13.68 -17.79
CA ARG A 6 -7.81 -15.08 -17.67
C ARG A 6 -7.43 -15.76 -16.36
N ILE A 7 -8.37 -15.90 -15.43
CA ILE A 7 -8.16 -16.63 -14.17
C ILE A 7 -7.77 -18.09 -14.47
N LEU A 8 -6.69 -18.58 -13.85
CA LEU A 8 -6.26 -19.98 -13.95
C LEU A 8 -7.22 -20.88 -13.17
N THR A 9 -7.48 -22.08 -13.69
CA THR A 9 -8.24 -23.12 -12.98
C THR A 9 -7.38 -23.79 -11.90
N GLU A 10 -8.00 -24.46 -10.93
CA GLU A 10 -7.28 -25.19 -9.86
C GLU A 10 -6.34 -26.27 -10.41
N GLU A 11 -6.74 -26.96 -11.49
CA GLU A 11 -5.92 -27.95 -12.19
C GLU A 11 -4.68 -27.34 -12.85
N GLU A 12 -4.81 -26.14 -13.42
CA GLU A 12 -3.68 -25.41 -14.00
C GLU A 12 -2.69 -24.96 -12.92
N VAL A 13 -3.18 -24.54 -11.76
CA VAL A 13 -2.34 -24.21 -10.60
C VAL A 13 -1.64 -25.46 -10.08
N ALA A 14 -2.34 -26.59 -9.98
CA ALA A 14 -1.77 -27.88 -9.57
C ALA A 14 -0.69 -28.39 -10.54
N GLN A 15 -0.76 -28.02 -11.81
CA GLN A 15 0.26 -28.29 -12.84
C GLN A 15 1.42 -27.28 -12.82
N GLY A 16 1.47 -26.37 -11.84
CA GLY A 16 2.53 -25.37 -11.70
C GLY A 16 2.46 -24.21 -12.71
N LYS A 17 1.33 -24.02 -13.41
CA LYS A 17 1.16 -22.84 -14.26
C LYS A 17 1.04 -21.58 -13.41
N THR A 18 1.72 -20.52 -13.82
CA THR A 18 1.66 -19.21 -13.16
C THR A 18 1.08 -18.16 -14.09
N THR A 19 0.38 -17.17 -13.54
CA THR A 19 -0.08 -16.01 -14.29
C THR A 19 1.09 -15.04 -14.50
N ARG A 20 1.13 -14.36 -15.66
CA ARG A 20 2.14 -13.34 -15.96
C ARG A 20 1.65 -11.91 -15.75
N TRP A 21 0.54 -11.71 -15.03
CA TRP A 21 -0.01 -10.37 -14.86
C TRP A 21 0.80 -9.62 -13.83
N THR A 22 1.22 -8.42 -14.23
CA THR A 22 1.97 -7.49 -13.39
C THR A 22 1.05 -6.44 -12.76
N GLU A 23 -0.18 -6.33 -13.23
CA GLU A 23 -1.16 -5.36 -12.75
C GLU A 23 -2.42 -6.11 -12.30
N LEU A 24 -2.95 -5.74 -11.14
CA LEU A 24 -4.21 -6.28 -10.63
C LEU A 24 -5.08 -5.14 -10.08
N GLU A 25 -6.32 -5.09 -10.55
CA GLU A 25 -7.35 -4.20 -10.04
C GLU A 25 -8.49 -5.03 -9.42
N ILE A 26 -8.90 -4.68 -8.20
CA ILE A 26 -10.01 -5.30 -7.50
C ILE A 26 -11.01 -4.21 -7.14
N HIS A 27 -12.24 -4.35 -7.62
CA HIS A 27 -13.37 -3.46 -7.33
C HIS A 27 -14.59 -4.24 -6.82
N GLY A 28 -15.63 -3.53 -6.39
CA GLY A 28 -16.91 -4.17 -6.01
C GLY A 28 -17.20 -4.21 -4.51
N ARG A 29 -16.67 -3.25 -3.72
CA ARG A 29 -16.94 -3.11 -2.27
C ARG A 29 -16.37 -4.24 -1.42
N VAL A 30 -15.22 -4.78 -1.82
CA VAL A 30 -14.53 -5.88 -1.13
C VAL A 30 -14.17 -5.49 0.31
N ARG A 31 -14.41 -6.38 1.27
CA ARG A 31 -14.07 -6.18 2.69
C ARG A 31 -12.84 -6.95 3.14
N ASN A 32 -12.61 -8.10 2.52
CA ASN A 32 -11.50 -9.01 2.82
C ASN A 32 -10.89 -9.49 1.51
N LEU A 33 -9.58 -9.63 1.50
CA LEU A 33 -8.82 -10.17 0.38
C LEU A 33 -8.35 -11.59 0.75
N ALA A 34 -8.35 -12.48 -0.24
CA ALA A 34 -7.86 -13.84 -0.02
C ALA A 34 -6.35 -13.82 0.29
N PRO A 35 -5.86 -14.59 1.28
CA PRO A 35 -4.44 -14.60 1.65
C PRO A 35 -3.49 -14.94 0.48
N ALA A 36 -3.97 -15.70 -0.50
CA ALA A 36 -3.21 -16.05 -1.70
C ALA A 36 -2.76 -14.82 -2.50
N LEU A 37 -3.49 -13.69 -2.43
CA LEU A 37 -3.10 -12.45 -3.10
C LEU A 37 -1.70 -11.98 -2.70
N TRP A 38 -1.32 -12.19 -1.45
CA TRP A 38 -0.05 -11.69 -0.90
C TRP A 38 1.16 -12.46 -1.41
N ASN A 39 0.97 -13.58 -2.12
CA ASN A 39 2.04 -14.38 -2.70
C ASN A 39 2.19 -14.19 -4.22
N VAL A 40 1.49 -13.20 -4.81
CA VAL A 40 1.54 -12.91 -6.25
C VAL A 40 2.73 -11.97 -6.54
N ASN A 41 3.94 -12.50 -6.38
CA ASN A 41 5.19 -11.72 -6.36
C ASN A 41 5.55 -11.06 -7.71
N GLN A 42 4.87 -11.42 -8.78
CA GLN A 42 5.03 -10.79 -10.11
C GLN A 42 4.29 -9.45 -10.24
N LEU A 43 3.46 -9.05 -9.27
CA LEU A 43 2.73 -7.79 -9.33
C LEU A 43 3.68 -6.59 -9.16
N THR A 44 3.53 -5.64 -10.09
CA THR A 44 4.15 -4.31 -10.06
C THR A 44 3.12 -3.22 -9.74
N ALA A 45 1.83 -3.43 -10.02
CA ALA A 45 0.77 -2.50 -9.64
C ALA A 45 -0.44 -3.23 -9.04
N LEU A 46 -0.95 -2.70 -7.93
CA LEU A 46 -2.11 -3.23 -7.23
C LEU A 46 -3.09 -2.09 -6.90
N PHE A 47 -4.28 -2.16 -7.50
CA PHE A 47 -5.35 -1.19 -7.32
C PHE A 47 -6.47 -1.83 -6.50
N LEU A 48 -6.64 -1.34 -5.28
CA LEU A 48 -7.65 -1.76 -4.31
C LEU A 48 -8.57 -0.60 -3.92
N ASN A 49 -8.54 0.49 -4.69
CA ASN A 49 -9.30 1.70 -4.42
C ASN A 49 -10.82 1.48 -4.54
N GLY A 50 -11.60 2.24 -3.76
CA GLY A 50 -13.07 2.19 -3.81
C GLY A 50 -13.68 0.92 -3.23
N ASN A 51 -12.98 0.26 -2.31
CA ASN A 51 -13.47 -0.93 -1.59
C ASN A 51 -13.93 -0.57 -0.17
N GLN A 52 -14.12 -1.59 0.68
CA GLN A 52 -14.52 -1.45 2.08
C GLN A 52 -13.47 -2.07 3.02
N LEU A 53 -12.20 -2.09 2.62
CA LEU A 53 -11.11 -2.65 3.42
C LEU A 53 -10.97 -1.84 4.70
N THR A 54 -10.95 -2.53 5.85
CA THR A 54 -10.75 -1.90 7.16
C THR A 54 -9.31 -2.06 7.66
N ARG A 55 -8.57 -3.01 7.07
CA ARG A 55 -7.16 -3.30 7.34
C ARG A 55 -6.49 -3.86 6.11
N VAL A 56 -5.17 -3.75 6.07
CA VAL A 56 -4.28 -4.50 5.16
C VAL A 56 -3.36 -5.34 6.05
N PRO A 57 -3.17 -6.63 5.76
CA PRO A 57 -2.36 -7.49 6.62
C PRO A 57 -0.85 -7.30 6.32
N PRO A 58 0.05 -7.63 7.26
CA PRO A 58 1.49 -7.42 7.10
C PRO A 58 2.09 -8.15 5.89
N GLU A 59 1.48 -9.24 5.45
CA GLU A 59 1.87 -10.02 4.27
C GLU A 59 1.83 -9.21 2.96
N ILE A 60 1.22 -8.02 2.93
CA ILE A 60 1.35 -7.12 1.76
C ILE A 60 2.83 -6.83 1.41
N ALA A 61 3.72 -6.87 2.41
CA ALA A 61 5.15 -6.67 2.21
C ALA A 61 5.82 -7.76 1.37
N HIS A 62 5.18 -8.92 1.20
CA HIS A 62 5.67 -9.98 0.31
C HIS A 62 5.60 -9.59 -1.17
N LEU A 63 4.81 -8.57 -1.54
CA LEU A 63 4.74 -8.03 -2.89
C LEU A 63 5.95 -7.13 -3.20
N THR A 64 7.15 -7.71 -3.17
CA THR A 64 8.45 -7.00 -3.21
C THR A 64 8.73 -6.25 -4.52
N ASN A 65 8.04 -6.62 -5.61
CA ASN A 65 8.16 -5.97 -6.92
C ASN A 65 7.16 -4.82 -7.13
N LEU A 66 6.29 -4.55 -6.16
CA LEU A 66 5.24 -3.55 -6.29
C LEU A 66 5.84 -2.13 -6.35
N THR A 67 5.51 -1.38 -7.39
CA THR A 67 5.90 0.02 -7.57
C THR A 67 4.72 0.98 -7.41
N MET A 68 3.49 0.48 -7.59
CA MET A 68 2.25 1.23 -7.43
C MET A 68 1.23 0.49 -6.56
N LEU A 69 0.79 1.15 -5.50
CA LEU A 69 -0.27 0.66 -4.59
C LEU A 69 -1.32 1.75 -4.39
N ASP A 70 -2.56 1.46 -4.77
CA ASP A 70 -3.69 2.34 -4.51
C ASP A 70 -4.69 1.69 -3.54
N LEU A 71 -4.80 2.26 -2.35
CA LEU A 71 -5.73 1.88 -1.29
C LEU A 71 -6.73 3.01 -1.00
N SER A 72 -6.84 4.01 -1.88
CA SER A 72 -7.69 5.18 -1.67
C SER A 72 -9.17 4.79 -1.58
N HIS A 73 -9.98 5.62 -0.91
CA HIS A 73 -11.42 5.40 -0.75
C HIS A 73 -11.75 4.03 -0.13
N ASN A 74 -11.07 3.68 0.96
CA ASN A 74 -11.34 2.53 1.80
C ASN A 74 -11.74 2.97 3.22
N LYS A 75 -11.69 2.07 4.20
CA LYS A 75 -12.00 2.32 5.62
C LYS A 75 -10.80 2.01 6.52
N LEU A 76 -9.58 2.12 5.99
CA LEU A 76 -8.37 1.77 6.72
C LEU A 76 -8.18 2.69 7.92
N ARG A 77 -7.94 2.11 9.10
CA ARG A 77 -7.68 2.86 10.34
C ARG A 77 -6.20 2.90 10.73
N SER A 78 -5.43 1.93 10.23
CA SER A 78 -4.00 1.80 10.41
C SER A 78 -3.40 1.14 9.18
N LEU A 79 -2.06 1.19 9.09
CA LEU A 79 -1.26 0.46 8.12
C LEU A 79 -0.33 -0.49 8.89
N PRO A 80 0.02 -1.65 8.33
CA PRO A 80 1.06 -2.50 8.89
C PRO A 80 2.43 -1.80 8.81
N ALA A 81 3.29 -2.05 9.79
CA ALA A 81 4.66 -1.50 9.83
C ALA A 81 5.50 -2.03 8.65
N GLU A 82 5.24 -3.28 8.27
CA GLU A 82 5.88 -4.02 7.18
C GLU A 82 5.66 -3.34 5.81
N LEU A 83 4.68 -2.43 5.68
CA LEU A 83 4.54 -1.63 4.46
C LEU A 83 5.79 -0.78 4.20
N GLY A 84 6.56 -0.43 5.24
CA GLY A 84 7.85 0.23 5.14
C GLY A 84 8.96 -0.61 4.50
N ASP A 85 8.82 -1.94 4.45
CA ASP A 85 9.82 -2.83 3.86
C ASP A 85 9.64 -2.99 2.34
N MET A 86 8.57 -2.41 1.77
CA MET A 86 8.27 -2.40 0.33
C MET A 86 9.10 -1.35 -0.43
N ILE A 87 10.43 -1.45 -0.37
CA ILE A 87 11.39 -0.44 -0.86
C ILE A 87 11.30 -0.14 -2.38
N SER A 88 10.60 -0.97 -3.15
CA SER A 88 10.35 -0.78 -4.58
C SER A 88 9.21 0.21 -4.88
N LEU A 89 8.39 0.56 -3.87
CA LEU A 89 7.23 1.45 -4.05
C LEU A 89 7.66 2.86 -4.48
N CYS A 90 7.06 3.33 -5.57
CA CYS A 90 7.20 4.69 -6.09
C CYS A 90 5.91 5.51 -5.87
N HIS A 91 4.74 4.86 -5.89
CA HIS A 91 3.46 5.52 -5.74
C HIS A 91 2.60 4.79 -4.70
N LEU A 92 2.23 5.51 -3.64
CA LEU A 92 1.36 5.02 -2.58
C LEU A 92 0.19 5.99 -2.39
N TYR A 93 -1.01 5.53 -2.70
CA TYR A 93 -2.24 6.31 -2.55
C TYR A 93 -3.08 5.75 -1.40
N LEU A 94 -3.32 6.58 -0.40
CA LEU A 94 -4.07 6.26 0.83
C LEU A 94 -5.22 7.25 1.06
N ASN A 95 -5.56 8.06 0.05
CA ASN A 95 -6.52 9.15 0.19
C ASN A 95 -7.88 8.63 0.66
N HIS A 96 -8.64 9.44 1.41
CA HIS A 96 -9.99 9.13 1.85
C HIS A 96 -10.09 7.78 2.59
N ASN A 97 -9.27 7.63 3.63
CA ASN A 97 -9.35 6.55 4.61
C ASN A 97 -9.65 7.12 6.01
N GLN A 98 -9.46 6.33 7.07
CA GLN A 98 -9.64 6.72 8.47
C GLN A 98 -8.32 6.73 9.24
N LEU A 99 -7.19 6.97 8.55
CA LEU A 99 -5.86 6.96 9.14
C LEU A 99 -5.70 8.17 10.09
N ARG A 100 -5.38 7.88 11.35
CA ARG A 100 -5.06 8.91 12.36
C ARG A 100 -3.56 9.06 12.59
N VAL A 101 -2.85 7.95 12.47
CA VAL A 101 -1.40 7.84 12.62
C VAL A 101 -0.85 7.03 11.45
N LEU A 102 0.45 7.17 11.21
CA LEU A 102 1.20 6.42 10.22
C LEU A 102 2.32 5.65 10.96
N PRO A 103 2.63 4.40 10.55
CA PRO A 103 3.77 3.69 11.11
C PRO A 103 5.07 4.41 10.72
N TYR A 104 6.01 4.50 11.65
CA TYR A 104 7.29 5.18 11.42
C TYR A 104 8.12 4.50 10.32
N GLU A 105 7.92 3.20 10.13
CA GLU A 105 8.53 2.38 9.09
C GLU A 105 8.24 2.88 7.68
N LEU A 106 7.15 3.63 7.45
CA LEU A 106 6.93 4.27 6.14
C LEU A 106 8.09 5.19 5.73
N GLY A 107 8.82 5.75 6.69
CA GLY A 107 10.01 6.55 6.43
C GLY A 107 11.12 5.81 5.67
N LYS A 108 11.10 4.46 5.64
CA LYS A 108 12.02 3.62 4.85
C LYS A 108 11.72 3.61 3.35
N LEU A 109 10.60 4.19 2.90
CA LEU A 109 10.19 4.18 1.50
C LEU A 109 10.92 5.26 0.66
N PHE A 110 12.24 5.11 0.52
CA PHE A 110 13.13 6.09 -0.12
C PHE A 110 12.85 6.36 -1.61
N ARG A 111 12.10 5.47 -2.28
CA ARG A 111 11.77 5.59 -3.71
C ARG A 111 10.42 6.27 -3.98
N ILE A 112 9.68 6.64 -2.94
CA ILE A 112 8.36 7.26 -3.10
C ILE A 112 8.49 8.59 -3.83
N GLN A 113 7.80 8.68 -4.95
CA GLN A 113 7.62 9.89 -5.74
C GLN A 113 6.25 10.54 -5.45
N THR A 114 5.27 9.74 -5.06
CA THR A 114 3.92 10.21 -4.75
C THR A 114 3.36 9.50 -3.53
N LEU A 115 2.98 10.29 -2.52
CA LEU A 115 2.29 9.84 -1.32
C LEU A 115 0.97 10.61 -1.20
N GLY A 116 -0.15 9.92 -1.42
CA GLY A 116 -1.49 10.48 -1.28
C GLY A 116 -2.06 10.20 0.10
N LEU A 117 -2.31 11.24 0.91
CA LEU A 117 -2.86 11.13 2.26
C LEU A 117 -4.12 11.98 2.49
N ALA A 118 -4.57 12.72 1.48
CA ALA A 118 -5.68 13.66 1.59
C ALA A 118 -6.97 12.97 2.08
N GLY A 119 -7.78 13.68 2.86
CA GLY A 119 -9.05 13.14 3.36
C GLY A 119 -8.92 12.06 4.43
N ASN A 120 -7.77 11.96 5.10
CA ASN A 120 -7.59 11.18 6.32
C ASN A 120 -7.65 12.08 7.57
N PRO A 121 -8.21 11.60 8.70
CA PRO A 121 -8.22 12.33 9.97
C PRO A 121 -6.86 12.21 10.69
N LEU A 122 -5.77 12.57 10.01
CA LEU A 122 -4.40 12.50 10.51
C LEU A 122 -4.22 13.42 11.72
N SER A 123 -3.30 13.07 12.61
CA SER A 123 -2.94 13.93 13.74
C SER A 123 -2.52 15.34 13.25
N PRO A 124 -2.74 16.39 14.06
CA PRO A 124 -2.39 17.75 13.66
C PRO A 124 -0.93 17.92 13.24
N GLU A 125 -0.01 17.19 13.90
CA GLU A 125 1.42 17.18 13.58
C GLU A 125 1.70 16.63 12.18
N ILE A 126 1.23 15.41 11.90
CA ILE A 126 1.41 14.76 10.59
C ILE A 126 0.75 15.59 9.49
N SER A 127 -0.46 16.09 9.76
CA SER A 127 -1.20 16.94 8.84
C SER A 127 -0.43 18.23 8.53
N LYS A 128 0.13 18.90 9.55
CA LYS A 128 0.92 20.12 9.36
C LYS A 128 2.10 19.87 8.42
N ILE A 129 2.90 18.83 8.69
CA ILE A 129 4.09 18.50 7.88
C ILE A 129 3.68 18.18 6.43
N TYR A 130 2.62 17.39 6.24
CA TYR A 130 2.17 16.96 4.92
C TYR A 130 1.71 18.12 4.01
N HIS A 131 1.13 19.18 4.58
CA HIS A 131 0.64 20.32 3.81
C HIS A 131 1.71 21.41 3.53
N GLU A 132 2.94 21.22 4.02
CA GLU A 132 4.05 22.11 3.65
C GLU A 132 4.52 21.89 2.21
N SER A 133 5.32 22.82 1.70
CA SER A 133 6.09 22.59 0.48
C SER A 133 6.95 21.34 0.63
N ASN A 134 6.85 20.44 -0.36
CA ASN A 134 7.48 19.12 -0.33
C ASN A 134 7.08 18.26 0.89
N GLY A 135 5.87 18.46 1.42
CA GLY A 135 5.40 17.86 2.67
C GLY A 135 5.41 16.35 2.71
N ALA A 136 5.20 15.66 1.57
CA ALA A 136 5.35 14.20 1.49
C ALA A 136 6.76 13.73 1.86
N HIS A 137 7.80 14.32 1.27
CA HIS A 137 9.19 13.97 1.57
C HIS A 137 9.56 14.35 3.01
N LYS A 138 9.15 15.53 3.48
CA LYS A 138 9.36 15.96 4.86
C LYS A 138 8.71 15.02 5.86
N LEU A 139 7.50 14.55 5.56
CA LEU A 139 6.79 13.59 6.39
C LEU A 139 7.52 12.26 6.45
N LEU A 140 7.96 11.72 5.32
CA LEU A 140 8.74 10.47 5.30
C LEU A 140 10.05 10.61 6.09
N GLN A 141 10.75 11.75 5.96
CA GLN A 141 11.94 12.03 6.76
C GLN A 141 11.62 12.10 8.25
N PHE A 142 10.57 12.83 8.64
CA PHE A 142 10.11 12.90 10.02
C PHE A 142 9.83 11.51 10.60
N LEU A 143 9.13 10.64 9.86
CA LEU A 143 8.84 9.28 10.28
C LEU A 143 10.12 8.45 10.44
N LEU A 144 11.08 8.60 9.53
CA LEU A 144 12.37 7.91 9.57
C LEU A 144 13.21 8.34 10.79
N ASP A 145 13.26 9.63 11.08
CA ASP A 145 13.99 10.18 12.24
C ASP A 145 13.42 9.64 13.56
N HIS A 146 12.10 9.51 13.65
CA HIS A 146 11.41 8.93 14.81
C HIS A 146 11.59 7.42 14.93
N LEU A 147 11.75 6.71 13.81
CA LEU A 147 12.11 5.30 13.84
C LEU A 147 13.51 5.11 14.42
N ALA A 148 14.49 5.93 13.99
CA ALA A 148 15.87 5.83 14.42
C ALA A 148 16.07 6.17 15.91
N SER A 149 15.28 7.10 16.45
CA SER A 149 15.38 7.51 17.86
C SER A 149 14.84 6.51 18.88
N GLN A 150 14.09 5.48 18.44
CA GLN A 150 13.62 4.40 19.33
C GLN A 150 14.72 3.38 19.70
N PHE A 151 15.89 3.49 19.07
CA PHE A 151 17.02 2.57 19.27
C PHE A 151 18.15 3.14 20.13
N PHE A 152 17.93 4.29 20.80
CA PHE A 152 18.89 4.96 21.68
C PHE A 152 18.30 5.31 23.05
#